data_AF-R1G069-F1
#
_entry.id   AF-R1G069-F1
#
_cell.length_a   1.000
_cell.length_b   1.000
_cell.length_c   1.000
_cell.angle_alpha   90.00
_cell.angle_beta   90.00
_cell.angle_gamma   90.00
#
_symmetry.space_group_name_H-M   'P 1'
#
loop_
_entity.id
_entity.type
_entity.pdbx_description
1 polymer ?
#
loop_
_entity_poly.entity_id
_entity_poly.type
_entity_poly.pdbx_seq_one_letter_code
_entity_poly.pdbx_strand_id
1 'polypeptide(L)'
;MTARLPAAAVPGRIRPLDRLPQTVTGKIDRNALQAMAETTQSAAVPAATAAGDTVGKVAAAWAEVLELPEVPAEVNFFDLGGHSLTMFQLQEALERRTGIRPSVVQLFRHTTVSEQAALIRDTGAQDGRSRSDARQAAARRASAVRARRQRVGGGAGK
;
A
#
# COMPACT_ATOMS: atom_id res chain seq x y z
N MET A 1 4.11 -5.65 -28.17
CA MET A 1 5.29 -6.50 -28.46
C MET A 1 5.37 -7.67 -27.46
N THR A 2 4.33 -8.50 -27.36
CA THR A 2 4.24 -9.63 -26.39
C THR A 2 4.10 -11.00 -27.05
N ALA A 3 3.99 -11.06 -28.38
CA ALA A 3 3.71 -12.31 -29.11
C ALA A 3 4.87 -13.33 -29.15
N ARG A 4 6.00 -13.07 -28.47
CA ARG A 4 7.20 -13.93 -28.52
C ARG A 4 7.86 -14.23 -27.18
N LEU A 5 7.36 -13.67 -26.07
CA LEU A 5 7.94 -13.86 -24.74
C LEU A 5 6.86 -14.30 -23.75
N PRO A 6 7.15 -15.28 -22.87
CA PRO A 6 6.31 -15.57 -21.70
C PRO A 6 6.14 -14.31 -20.83
N ALA A 7 4.99 -14.18 -20.15
CA ALA A 7 4.69 -13.01 -19.31
C ALA A 7 5.78 -12.74 -18.25
N ALA A 8 6.39 -13.79 -17.69
CA ALA A 8 7.49 -13.67 -16.72
C ALA A 8 8.83 -13.20 -17.32
N ALA A 9 8.96 -13.18 -18.64
CA ALA A 9 10.18 -12.77 -19.36
C ALA A 9 10.04 -11.38 -19.99
N VAL A 10 8.94 -10.67 -19.74
CA VAL A 10 8.76 -9.28 -20.20
C VAL A 10 9.43 -8.35 -19.19
N PRO A 11 10.48 -7.59 -19.56
CA PRO A 11 11.14 -6.68 -18.63
C PRO A 11 10.23 -5.50 -18.28
N GLY A 12 10.17 -5.15 -16.99
CA GLY A 12 9.36 -4.04 -16.49
C GLY A 12 9.83 -2.66 -16.95
N ARG A 13 11.10 -2.52 -17.34
CA ARG A 13 11.71 -1.26 -17.80
C ARG A 13 12.68 -1.50 -18.96
N ILE A 14 12.65 -0.60 -19.94
CA ILE A 14 13.60 -0.57 -21.06
C ILE A 14 14.17 0.83 -21.13
N ARG A 15 15.51 0.94 -21.09
CA ARG A 15 16.21 2.21 -21.22
C ARG A 15 17.10 2.18 -22.47
N PRO A 16 16.91 3.10 -23.42
CA PRO A 16 17.84 3.26 -24.53
C PRO A 16 19.16 3.81 -24.00
N LEU A 17 20.26 3.25 -24.49
CA LEU A 17 21.62 3.73 -24.23
C LEU A 17 22.28 4.01 -25.57
N ASP A 18 22.99 5.13 -25.67
CA ASP A 18 23.73 5.49 -26.89
C ASP A 18 24.89 4.51 -27.14
N ARG A 19 25.50 3.99 -26.06
CA ARG A 19 26.54 2.96 -26.12
C ARG A 19 26.51 2.07 -24.87
N LEU A 20 26.75 0.78 -25.07
CA LEU A 20 26.96 -0.16 -23.97
C LEU A 20 28.32 0.09 -23.31
N PRO A 21 28.38 0.22 -21.97
CA PRO A 21 29.65 0.36 -21.29
C PRO A 21 30.44 -0.95 -21.43
N GLN A 22 31.74 -0.79 -21.66
CA GLN A 22 32.65 -1.89 -21.90
C GLN A 22 33.84 -1.82 -20.95
N THR A 23 34.33 -2.98 -20.53
CA THR A 23 35.60 -3.10 -19.83
C THR A 23 36.76 -2.74 -20.76
N VAL A 24 37.97 -2.58 -20.20
CA VAL A 24 39.21 -2.38 -20.98
C VAL A 24 39.47 -3.49 -22.01
N THR A 25 38.88 -4.67 -21.81
CA THR A 25 38.95 -5.82 -22.73
C THR A 25 37.80 -5.87 -23.74
N GLY A 26 36.93 -4.86 -23.77
CA GLY A 26 35.82 -4.75 -24.72
C GLY A 26 34.56 -5.57 -24.36
N LYS A 27 34.56 -6.28 -23.23
CA LYS A 27 33.37 -7.00 -22.73
C LYS A 27 32.38 -6.02 -22.13
N ILE A 28 31.09 -6.34 -22.12
CA ILE A 28 30.08 -5.51 -21.45
C ILE A 28 30.42 -5.40 -19.96
N ASP A 29 30.54 -4.18 -19.46
CA ASP A 29 30.72 -3.91 -18.05
C ASP A 29 29.36 -3.89 -17.35
N ARG A 30 29.02 -4.99 -16.68
CA ARG A 30 27.75 -5.14 -15.97
C ARG A 30 27.66 -4.24 -14.73
N ASN A 31 28.80 -3.94 -14.10
CA ASN A 31 28.80 -3.11 -12.90
C ASN A 31 28.50 -1.66 -13.27
N ALA A 32 29.10 -1.17 -14.36
CA ALA A 32 28.77 0.14 -14.90
C ALA A 32 27.30 0.24 -15.33
N LEU A 33 26.75 -0.80 -15.98
CA LEU A 33 25.31 -0.85 -16.31
C LEU A 33 24.42 -0.77 -15.07
N GLN A 34 24.77 -1.50 -14.00
CA GLN A 34 24.00 -1.51 -12.77
C GLN A 34 24.01 -0.14 -12.07
N ALA A 35 25.19 0.49 -11.93
CA ALA A 35 25.31 1.83 -11.34
C ALA A 35 24.50 2.90 -12.10
N MET A 36 24.45 2.81 -13.43
CA MET A 36 23.63 3.70 -14.26
C MET A 36 22.12 3.53 -14.03
N ALA A 37 21.67 2.34 -13.62
CA ALA A 37 20.27 2.08 -13.30
C ALA A 37 19.87 2.66 -11.93
N GLU A 38 20.80 2.72 -10.98
CA GLU A 38 20.57 3.18 -9.60
C GLU A 38 20.42 4.72 -9.50
N THR A 39 21.08 5.49 -10.38
CA THR A 39 21.17 6.97 -10.30
C THR A 39 19.83 7.72 -10.49
N THR A 40 18.77 7.08 -10.98
CA THR A 40 17.47 7.74 -11.27
C THR A 40 16.41 7.56 -10.17
N GLN A 41 16.74 6.95 -9.02
CA GLN A 41 15.74 6.60 -8.00
C GLN A 41 15.28 7.74 -7.06
N SER A 42 15.81 8.97 -7.17
CA SER A 42 15.42 10.05 -6.26
C SER A 42 14.19 10.82 -6.75
N ALA A 43 13.01 10.26 -6.48
CA ALA A 43 11.82 11.07 -6.21
C ALA A 43 11.46 10.83 -4.74
N ALA A 44 12.26 11.42 -3.85
CA ALA A 44 12.00 11.42 -2.41
C ALA A 44 10.58 11.96 -2.15
N VAL A 45 9.79 11.21 -1.40
CA VAL A 45 8.40 11.57 -1.10
C VAL A 45 8.41 12.69 -0.06
N PRO A 46 7.84 13.88 -0.34
CA PRO A 46 7.70 14.91 0.68
C PRO A 46 6.67 14.48 1.74
N ALA A 47 7.16 14.19 2.94
CA ALA A 47 6.35 13.84 4.10
C ALA A 47 5.73 15.09 4.74
N ALA A 48 4.50 15.47 4.39
CA ALA A 48 3.71 16.46 5.16
C ALA A 48 2.19 16.51 4.85
N THR A 49 1.50 15.38 4.62
CA THR A 49 0.02 15.35 4.61
C THR A 49 -0.49 14.07 5.29
N ALA A 50 -1.77 13.98 5.67
CA ALA A 50 -2.35 12.71 6.16
C ALA A 50 -2.26 11.58 5.11
N ALA A 51 -2.27 11.93 3.81
CA ALA A 51 -1.94 11.02 2.73
C ALA A 51 -0.44 10.62 2.76
N GLY A 52 0.44 11.58 3.04
CA GLY A 52 1.86 11.37 3.29
C GLY A 52 2.15 10.48 4.51
N ASP A 53 1.29 10.48 5.54
CA ASP A 53 1.42 9.57 6.69
C ASP A 53 1.17 8.11 6.27
N THR A 54 0.12 7.83 5.48
CA THR A 54 -0.12 6.46 4.99
C THR A 54 0.91 6.02 3.97
N VAL A 55 1.27 6.88 3.01
CA VAL A 55 2.32 6.59 2.02
C VAL A 55 3.65 6.30 2.71
N GLY A 56 4.04 7.12 3.70
CA GLY A 56 5.26 6.91 4.48
C GLY A 56 5.22 5.61 5.29
N LYS A 57 4.08 5.26 5.91
CA LYS A 57 3.92 3.99 6.63
C LYS A 57 4.06 2.78 5.70
N VAL A 58 3.50 2.84 4.50
CA VAL A 58 3.60 1.77 3.50
C VAL A 58 5.04 1.68 2.97
N ALA A 59 5.66 2.80 2.61
CA ALA A 59 7.06 2.83 2.17
C ALA A 59 8.00 2.28 3.23
N ALA A 60 7.79 2.63 4.51
CA ALA A 60 8.58 2.10 5.61
C ALA A 60 8.36 0.59 5.84
N ALA A 61 7.15 0.08 5.59
CA ALA A 61 6.89 -1.36 5.64
C ALA A 61 7.62 -2.09 4.51
N TRP A 62 7.66 -1.52 3.31
CA TRP A 62 8.44 -2.06 2.19
C TRP A 62 9.94 -2.04 2.47
N ALA A 63 10.46 -0.90 2.95
CA ALA A 63 11.88 -0.75 3.31
C ALA A 63 12.33 -1.81 4.34
N GLU A 64 11.49 -2.07 5.34
CA GLU A 64 11.73 -3.11 6.35
C GLU A 64 11.77 -4.52 5.74
N VAL A 65 10.82 -4.86 4.87
CA VAL A 65 10.66 -6.22 4.32
C VAL A 65 11.63 -6.51 3.18
N LEU A 66 11.98 -5.50 2.37
CA LEU A 66 12.91 -5.62 1.26
C LEU A 66 14.35 -5.29 1.67
N GLU A 67 14.59 -4.93 2.94
CA GLU A 67 15.89 -4.51 3.46
C GLU A 67 16.52 -3.35 2.68
N LEU A 68 15.69 -2.40 2.26
CA LEU A 68 16.09 -1.22 1.48
C LEU A 68 16.11 0.04 2.37
N PRO A 69 17.04 0.99 2.12
CA PRO A 69 17.09 2.23 2.89
C PRO A 69 15.90 3.15 2.62
N GLU A 70 15.44 3.21 1.36
CA GLU A 70 14.29 4.00 0.93
C GLU A 70 13.59 3.29 -0.24
N VAL A 71 12.28 3.50 -0.37
CA VAL A 71 11.44 2.91 -1.41
C VAL A 71 10.67 4.03 -2.12
N PRO A 72 10.86 4.22 -3.44
CA PRO A 72 10.11 5.23 -4.18
C PRO A 72 8.63 4.85 -4.32
N ALA A 73 7.75 5.84 -4.25
CA ALA A 73 6.31 5.59 -4.13
C ALA A 73 5.66 4.89 -5.35
N GLU A 74 6.22 5.11 -6.54
CA GLU A 74 5.68 4.64 -7.83
C GLU A 74 6.48 3.48 -8.44
N VAL A 75 7.38 2.85 -7.67
CA VAL A 75 8.13 1.68 -8.13
C VAL A 75 7.34 0.42 -7.82
N ASN A 76 7.37 -0.52 -8.76
CA ASN A 76 6.72 -1.82 -8.62
C ASN A 76 7.45 -2.68 -7.55
N PHE A 77 6.70 -3.32 -6.67
CA PHE A 77 7.20 -4.21 -5.62
C PHE A 77 8.13 -5.30 -6.15
N PHE A 78 7.76 -5.90 -7.28
CA PHE A 78 8.51 -6.99 -7.89
C PHE A 78 9.79 -6.51 -8.57
N ASP A 79 9.83 -5.25 -9.04
CA ASP A 79 11.05 -4.65 -9.59
C ASP A 79 12.12 -4.44 -8.51
N LEU A 80 11.71 -4.31 -7.24
CA LEU A 80 12.61 -4.19 -6.07
C LEU A 80 13.00 -5.55 -5.46
N GLY A 81 12.72 -6.66 -6.14
CA GLY A 81 13.02 -8.01 -5.64
C GLY A 81 11.94 -8.61 -4.74
N GLY A 82 10.77 -7.98 -4.68
CA GLY A 82 9.60 -8.54 -3.99
C GLY A 82 9.11 -9.85 -4.61
N HIS A 83 8.60 -10.75 -3.77
CA HIS A 83 8.05 -12.05 -4.16
C HIS A 83 6.95 -12.49 -3.17
N SER A 84 6.41 -13.70 -3.31
CA SER A 84 5.26 -14.16 -2.52
C SER A 84 5.48 -14.17 -1.01
N LEU A 85 6.64 -14.65 -0.54
CA LEU A 85 6.97 -14.66 0.89
C LEU A 85 7.15 -13.24 1.44
N THR A 86 7.87 -12.36 0.74
CA THR A 86 8.00 -10.96 1.17
C THR A 86 6.67 -10.21 1.05
N MET A 87 5.77 -10.58 0.14
CA MET A 87 4.40 -10.05 0.10
C MET A 87 3.60 -10.41 1.35
N PHE A 88 3.77 -11.64 1.85
CA PHE A 88 3.11 -12.08 3.08
C PHE A 88 3.69 -11.35 4.31
N GLN A 89 5.01 -11.21 4.39
CA GLN A 89 5.67 -10.41 5.42
C GLN A 89 5.25 -8.94 5.37
N LEU A 90 5.09 -8.39 4.16
CA LEU A 90 4.56 -7.05 3.93
C LEU A 90 3.14 -6.92 4.46
N GLN A 91 2.27 -7.91 4.22
CA GLN A 91 0.91 -7.92 4.76
C GLN A 91 0.91 -7.77 6.29
N GLU A 92 1.77 -8.50 7.00
CA GLU A 92 1.90 -8.43 8.46
C GLU A 92 2.50 -7.09 8.92
N ALA A 93 3.50 -6.57 8.20
CA ALA A 93 4.09 -5.26 8.49
C ALA A 93 3.07 -4.12 8.32
N LEU A 94 2.23 -4.18 7.28
CA LEU A 94 1.16 -3.23 7.03
C LEU A 94 0.10 -3.27 8.13
N GLU A 95 -0.31 -4.47 8.57
CA GLU A 95 -1.24 -4.65 9.68
C GLU A 95 -0.70 -4.02 10.96
N ARG A 96 0.57 -4.28 11.31
CA ARG A 96 1.21 -3.69 12.50
C ARG A 96 1.28 -2.16 12.44
N ARG A 97 1.59 -1.58 11.29
CA ARG A 97 1.84 -0.13 11.12
C ARG A 97 0.57 0.69 10.91
N THR A 98 -0.45 0.11 10.30
CA THR A 98 -1.66 0.82 9.88
C THR A 98 -2.93 0.34 10.57
N GLY A 99 -2.89 -0.83 11.22
CA GLY A 99 -4.07 -1.49 11.80
C GLY A 99 -4.99 -2.12 10.76
N ILE A 100 -4.61 -2.09 9.47
CA ILE A 100 -5.38 -2.63 8.36
C ILE A 100 -4.58 -3.77 7.75
N ARG A 101 -5.25 -4.90 7.53
CA ARG A 101 -4.67 -6.07 6.89
C ARG A 101 -5.29 -6.28 5.50
N PRO A 102 -4.70 -5.72 4.43
CA PRO A 102 -5.14 -6.00 3.08
C PRO A 102 -5.04 -7.50 2.78
N SER A 103 -5.92 -8.04 1.95
CA SER A 103 -5.73 -9.40 1.44
C SER A 103 -4.51 -9.46 0.53
N VAL A 104 -3.84 -10.62 0.50
CA VAL A 104 -2.70 -10.85 -0.40
C VAL A 104 -3.09 -10.59 -1.86
N VAL A 105 -4.30 -10.96 -2.27
CA VAL A 105 -4.83 -10.69 -3.62
C VAL A 105 -4.88 -9.19 -3.92
N GLN A 106 -5.25 -8.34 -2.96
CA GLN A 106 -5.23 -6.89 -3.14
C GLN A 106 -3.79 -6.37 -3.26
N LEU A 107 -2.84 -6.88 -2.46
CA LEU A 107 -1.43 -6.48 -2.56
C LEU A 107 -0.81 -6.86 -3.91
N PHE A 108 -1.19 -8.01 -4.49
CA PHE A 108 -0.76 -8.38 -5.85
C PHE A 108 -1.38 -7.51 -6.95
N ARG A 109 -2.55 -6.90 -6.71
CA ARG A 109 -3.21 -5.99 -7.66
C ARG A 109 -2.70 -4.55 -7.56
N HIS A 110 -2.21 -4.17 -6.39
CA HIS A 110 -1.71 -2.84 -6.07
C HIS A 110 -0.21 -2.94 -5.81
N THR A 111 0.55 -2.79 -6.88
CA THR A 111 1.97 -3.17 -6.91
C THR A 111 2.90 -2.01 -6.59
N THR A 112 2.38 -0.81 -6.34
CA THR A 112 3.17 0.34 -5.88
C THR A 112 2.77 0.77 -4.47
N VAL A 113 3.67 1.48 -3.78
CA VAL A 113 3.40 2.06 -2.47
C VAL A 113 2.19 3.00 -2.52
N SER A 114 2.10 3.85 -3.55
CA SER A 114 0.98 4.78 -3.72
C SER A 114 -0.37 4.07 -3.84
N GLU A 115 -0.44 2.99 -4.63
CA GLU A 115 -1.65 2.19 -4.80
C GLU A 115 -2.06 1.49 -3.50
N GLN A 116 -1.10 0.88 -2.80
CA GLN A 116 -1.36 0.22 -1.51
C GLN A 116 -1.78 1.21 -0.43
N ALA A 117 -1.17 2.40 -0.41
CA ALA A 117 -1.57 3.47 0.51
C ALA A 117 -3.00 3.96 0.24
N ALA A 118 -3.41 4.07 -1.02
CA ALA A 118 -4.79 4.40 -1.39
C ALA A 118 -5.76 3.32 -0.90
N LEU A 119 -5.45 2.04 -1.16
CA LEU A 119 -6.24 0.90 -0.68
C LEU A 119 -6.45 0.91 0.84
N ILE A 120 -5.38 1.17 1.60
CA ILE A 120 -5.43 1.21 3.07
C ILE A 120 -6.30 2.37 3.55
N ARG A 121 -6.15 3.57 2.96
CA ARG A 121 -7.00 4.72 3.31
C ARG A 121 -8.47 4.45 3.05
N ASP A 122 -8.78 3.89 1.88
CA ASP A 122 -10.18 3.61 1.50
C ASP A 122 -10.80 2.59 2.45
N THR A 123 -10.05 1.55 2.80
CA THR A 123 -10.50 0.52 3.76
C THR A 123 -10.75 1.12 5.14
N GLY A 124 -9.83 1.95 5.65
CA GLY A 124 -9.97 2.62 6.94
C GLY A 124 -11.16 3.58 6.98
N ALA A 125 -11.44 4.27 5.86
CA ALA A 125 -12.60 5.14 5.74
C ALA A 125 -13.93 4.35 5.73
N GLN A 126 -13.98 3.18 5.08
CA GLN A 126 -15.16 2.31 5.14
C GLN A 126 -15.43 1.78 6.55
N ASP A 127 -14.39 1.33 7.26
CA ASP A 127 -14.52 0.84 8.63
C ASP A 127 -14.97 1.92 9.62
N GLY A 128 -14.52 3.16 9.42
CA GLY A 128 -14.95 4.32 10.19
C GLY A 128 -16.45 4.61 10.01
N ARG A 129 -16.91 4.62 8.74
CA ARG A 129 -18.33 4.83 8.39
C ARG A 129 -19.24 3.73 8.94
N SER A 130 -18.85 2.47 8.78
CA SER A 130 -19.62 1.33 9.32
C SER A 130 -19.77 1.42 10.86
N ARG A 131 -18.70 1.80 11.56
CA ARG A 131 -18.73 2.02 13.02
C ARG A 131 -19.60 3.20 13.43
N SER A 132 -19.59 4.31 12.69
CA SER A 132 -20.48 5.45 12.99
C SER A 132 -21.94 5.11 12.77
N ASP A 133 -22.25 4.35 11.72
CA ASP A 133 -23.63 3.96 11.38
C ASP A 133 -24.20 3.00 12.44
N ALA A 134 -23.41 2.02 12.87
CA ALA A 134 -23.79 1.11 13.95
C ALA A 134 -24.04 1.85 15.28
N ARG A 135 -23.18 2.82 15.63
CA ARG A 135 -23.36 3.68 16.82
C ARG A 135 -24.64 4.50 16.73
N GLN A 136 -24.94 5.07 15.56
CA GLN A 136 -26.13 5.89 15.37
C GLN A 136 -27.42 5.05 15.42
N ALA A 137 -27.41 3.83 14.86
CA ALA A 137 -28.53 2.89 14.95
C ALA A 137 -28.81 2.45 16.40
N ALA A 138 -27.77 2.15 17.18
CA ALA A 138 -27.89 1.82 18.60
C ALA A 138 -28.46 2.98 19.43
N ALA A 139 -27.99 4.21 19.20
CA ALA A 139 -28.48 5.41 19.86
C ALA A 139 -29.97 5.68 19.56
N ARG A 140 -30.41 5.49 18.30
CA ARG A 140 -31.82 5.61 17.90
C ARG A 140 -32.70 4.58 18.62
N ARG A 141 -32.24 3.32 18.73
CA ARG A 141 -32.96 2.25 19.45
C ARG A 141 -33.09 2.55 20.95
N ALA A 142 -32.01 3.00 21.61
CA ALA A 142 -32.03 3.38 23.02
C ALA A 142 -32.99 4.55 23.29
N SER A 143 -33.02 5.55 22.40
CA SER A 143 -33.92 6.71 22.49
C SER A 143 -35.39 6.30 22.34
N ALA A 144 -35.70 5.38 21.44
CA ALA A 144 -37.05 4.84 21.25
C ALA A 144 -37.55 4.02 22.47
N VAL A 145 -36.67 3.20 23.07
CA VAL A 145 -36.99 2.44 24.29
C VAL A 145 -37.25 3.37 25.48
N ARG A 146 -36.46 4.44 25.62
CA ARG A 146 -36.65 5.45 26.66
C ARG A 146 -37.97 6.22 26.49
N ALA A 147 -38.30 6.62 25.26
CA ALA A 147 -39.57 7.27 24.95
C ALA A 147 -40.78 6.36 25.23
N ARG A 148 -40.66 5.05 24.99
CA ARG A 148 -41.73 4.08 25.24
C ARG A 148 -41.95 3.80 26.73
N ARG A 149 -40.89 3.79 27.56
CA ARG A 149 -41.00 3.68 29.02
C ARG A 149 -41.70 4.88 29.65
N GLN A 150 -41.48 6.10 29.12
CA GLN A 150 -42.10 7.32 29.64
C GLN A 150 -43.60 7.41 29.35
N ARG A 151 -44.10 6.78 28.28
CA ARG A 151 -45.56 6.72 28.00
C ARG A 151 -46.32 5.73 28.87
N VAL A 152 -45.69 4.65 29.34
CA VAL A 152 -46.37 3.60 30.11
C VAL A 152 -46.47 3.95 31.61
N GLY A 153 -45.59 4.81 32.13
CA GLY A 153 -45.62 5.25 33.53
C GLY A 153 -46.58 6.40 33.85
N GLY A 154 -47.19 7.04 32.85
CA GLY A 154 -48.04 8.24 33.04
C GLY A 154 -49.53 7.98 33.25
N GLY A 155 -49.99 6.72 33.27
CA GLY A 155 -51.41 6.35 33.29
C GLY A 155 -52.01 5.94 34.64
N ALA A 156 -51.26 6.04 35.75
CA ALA A 156 -51.75 5.70 37.08
C ALA A 156 -51.88 6.97 37.94
N GLY A 157 -52.96 7.73 37.74
CA GLY A 157 -53.18 8.94 38.52
C GLY A 157 -54.42 9.73 38.13
N LYS A 158 -55.55 9.29 38.70
CA LYS A 158 -56.89 9.90 38.78
C LYS A 158 -57.85 9.67 37.61
#